data_AF-A0A514EIV2-F1
#
_entry.id   AF-A0A514EIV2-F1
#
_cell.length_a   1.000
_cell.length_b   1.000
_cell.length_c   1.000
_cell.angle_alpha   90.00
_cell.angle_beta   90.00
_cell.angle_gamma   90.00
#
_symmetry.space_group_name_H-M   'P 1'
#
loop_
_entity.id
_entity.type
_entity.pdbx_description
1 polymer ?
#
loop_
_entity_poly.entity_id
_entity_poly.type
_entity_poly.pdbx_seq_one_letter_code
_entity_poly.pdbx_strand_id
1 'polypeptide(L)'
;MPEPEGFTQRLAKEIRRDVPKDVAHLTDVQLLEATRTSYDFAAYELHITRIPTLVHWVKLDASCDGVLRRNPALVLKIRTAQAPSLAAEDMLSILLAQTNWSN
;
A
#
# COMPACT_ATOMS: atom_id res chain seq x y z
N MET A 1 -15.72 -2.56 -6.99
CA MET A 1 -14.35 -2.02 -6.82
C MET A 1 -14.03 -1.11 -7.99
N PRO A 2 -13.17 -0.08 -7.83
CA PRO A 2 -12.76 0.77 -8.96
C PRO A 2 -12.09 -0.06 -10.06
N GLU A 3 -12.14 0.43 -11.31
CA GLU A 3 -11.43 -0.19 -12.42
C GLU A 3 -9.92 -0.22 -12.11
N PRO A 4 -9.28 -1.41 -12.01
CA PRO A 4 -7.92 -1.54 -11.49
C PRO A 4 -6.89 -0.78 -12.34
N GLU A 5 -7.06 -0.76 -13.65
CA GLU A 5 -6.05 -0.25 -14.57
C GLU A 5 -5.95 1.28 -14.53
N GLY A 6 -7.06 2.00 -14.69
CA GLY A 6 -7.07 3.46 -14.61
C GLY A 6 -6.81 4.01 -13.20
N PHE A 7 -7.07 3.21 -12.16
CA PHE A 7 -6.81 3.56 -10.76
C PHE A 7 -5.33 3.40 -10.39
N THR A 8 -4.73 2.24 -10.71
CA THR A 8 -3.31 1.96 -10.40
C THR A 8 -2.36 2.88 -11.16
N GLN A 9 -2.68 3.28 -12.39
CA GLN A 9 -1.90 4.27 -13.14
C GLN A 9 -1.89 5.65 -12.46
N ARG A 10 -3.03 6.10 -11.91
CA ARG A 10 -3.11 7.36 -11.18
C ARG A 10 -2.32 7.28 -9.87
N LEU A 11 -2.46 6.17 -9.15
CA LEU A 11 -1.72 5.95 -7.91
C LEU A 11 -0.21 5.94 -8.12
N ALA A 12 0.30 5.27 -9.17
CA ALA A 12 1.72 5.27 -9.48
C ALA A 12 2.26 6.70 -9.71
N LYS A 13 1.51 7.54 -10.44
CA LYS A 13 1.86 8.95 -10.64
C LYS A 13 1.83 9.75 -9.34
N GLU A 14 0.85 9.51 -8.48
CA GLU A 14 0.77 10.15 -7.16
C GLU A 14 1.95 9.74 -6.28
N ILE A 15 2.32 8.45 -6.24
CA ILE A 15 3.48 7.97 -5.47
C ILE A 15 4.76 8.66 -5.95
N ARG A 16 4.98 8.73 -7.27
CA ARG A 16 6.13 9.43 -7.88
C ARG A 16 6.20 10.90 -7.46
N ARG A 17 5.05 11.56 -7.35
CA ARG A 17 4.96 12.98 -6.96
C ARG A 17 5.14 13.17 -5.46
N ASP A 18 4.52 12.32 -4.64
CA ASP A 18 4.43 12.48 -3.19
C ASP A 18 5.75 12.05 -2.51
N VAL A 19 6.44 11.02 -3.02
CA VAL A 19 7.69 10.47 -2.46
C VAL A 19 8.78 10.21 -3.52
N PRO A 20 9.22 11.24 -4.28
CA PRO A 20 10.11 11.06 -5.42
C PRO A 20 11.47 10.46 -5.06
N LYS A 21 11.97 10.69 -3.84
CA LYS A 21 13.27 10.16 -3.37
C LYS A 21 13.21 8.65 -3.16
N ASP A 22 12.15 8.17 -2.54
CA ASP A 22 12.01 6.76 -2.18
C ASP A 22 11.83 5.88 -3.41
N VAL A 23 11.17 6.40 -4.45
CA VAL A 23 10.96 5.68 -5.72
C VAL A 23 11.91 6.11 -6.84
N ALA A 24 12.95 6.92 -6.56
CA ALA A 24 13.87 7.45 -7.57
C ALA A 24 14.56 6.35 -8.38
N HIS A 25 14.82 5.21 -7.73
CA HIS A 25 15.48 4.04 -8.31
C HIS A 25 14.57 3.20 -9.22
N LEU A 26 13.25 3.45 -9.21
CA LEU A 26 12.28 2.75 -10.03
C LEU A 26 11.99 3.53 -11.31
N THR A 27 11.87 2.82 -12.43
CA THR A 27 11.26 3.34 -13.66
C THR A 27 9.74 3.46 -13.50
N ASP A 28 9.08 4.24 -14.35
CA ASP A 28 7.61 4.38 -14.32
C ASP A 28 6.90 3.04 -14.53
N VAL A 29 7.47 2.14 -15.33
CA VAL A 29 6.95 0.78 -15.55
C VAL A 29 7.06 -0.06 -14.29
N GLN A 30 8.23 -0.04 -13.63
CA GLN A 30 8.45 -0.79 -12.38
C GLN A 30 7.57 -0.24 -11.24
N LEU A 31 7.41 1.07 -11.16
CA LEU A 31 6.54 1.69 -10.16
C LEU A 31 5.06 1.33 -10.39
N LEU A 32 4.62 1.29 -11.66
CA LEU A 32 3.28 0.84 -12.00
C LEU A 32 3.06 -0.64 -11.64
N GLU A 33 4.02 -1.50 -11.93
CA GLU A 33 3.96 -2.93 -11.59
C GLU A 33 3.93 -3.15 -10.07
N ALA A 34 4.76 -2.42 -9.31
CA ALA A 34 4.74 -2.45 -7.85
C ALA A 34 3.39 -1.98 -7.29
N THR A 35 2.84 -0.91 -7.85
CA THR A 35 1.53 -0.36 -7.48
C THR A 35 0.40 -1.37 -7.75
N ARG A 36 0.42 -2.03 -8.92
CA ARG A 36 -0.56 -3.07 -9.29
C ARG A 36 -0.47 -4.28 -8.37
N THR A 37 0.74 -4.79 -8.14
CA THR A 37 0.99 -5.92 -7.25
C THR A 37 0.48 -5.62 -5.84
N SER A 38 0.75 -4.43 -5.33
CA SER A 38 0.29 -4.00 -4.02
C SER A 38 -1.23 -3.86 -3.95
N TYR A 39 -1.84 -3.30 -5.00
CA TYR A 39 -3.29 -3.16 -5.10
C TYR A 39 -4.00 -4.51 -5.09
N ASP A 40 -3.56 -5.45 -5.94
CA ASP A 40 -4.17 -6.77 -6.04
C ASP A 40 -4.05 -7.52 -4.72
N PHE A 41 -2.89 -7.44 -4.08
CA PHE A 41 -2.67 -8.05 -2.76
C PHE A 41 -3.61 -7.44 -1.70
N ALA A 42 -3.68 -6.11 -1.61
CA ALA A 42 -4.52 -5.44 -0.62
C ALA A 42 -6.02 -5.68 -0.83
N ALA A 43 -6.46 -5.66 -2.09
CA ALA A 43 -7.85 -5.84 -2.47
C ALA A 43 -8.32 -7.30 -2.32
N TYR A 44 -7.55 -8.24 -2.86
CA TYR A 44 -7.98 -9.62 -3.02
C TYR A 44 -7.46 -10.54 -1.92
N GLU A 45 -6.21 -10.37 -1.46
CA GLU A 45 -5.62 -11.22 -0.42
C GLU A 45 -5.93 -10.72 1.00
N LEU A 46 -5.98 -9.39 1.19
CA LEU A 46 -6.28 -8.78 2.49
C LEU A 46 -7.74 -8.33 2.65
N HIS A 47 -8.53 -8.40 1.58
CA HIS A 47 -9.93 -7.96 1.57
C HIS A 47 -10.14 -6.53 2.10
N ILE A 48 -9.20 -5.62 1.79
CA ILE A 48 -9.35 -4.20 2.10
C ILE A 48 -10.33 -3.58 1.09
N THR A 49 -11.53 -3.26 1.57
CA THR A 49 -12.62 -2.72 0.74
C THR A 49 -12.80 -1.21 0.89
N ARG A 50 -12.31 -0.62 2.00
CA ARG A 50 -12.36 0.83 2.21
C ARG A 50 -11.32 1.52 1.31
N ILE A 51 -11.79 2.30 0.34
CA ILE A 51 -10.94 2.96 -0.67
C ILE A 51 -9.82 3.81 -0.05
N PRO A 52 -10.07 4.69 0.95
CA PRO A 52 -8.99 5.43 1.60
C PRO A 52 -7.88 4.55 2.17
N THR A 53 -8.25 3.46 2.85
CA THR A 53 -7.30 2.50 3.44
C THR A 53 -6.52 1.77 2.34
N LEU A 54 -7.20 1.37 1.27
CA LEU A 54 -6.58 0.72 0.12
C LEU A 54 -5.53 1.63 -0.53
N VAL A 55 -5.85 2.91 -0.72
CA VAL A 55 -4.91 3.90 -1.27
C VAL A 55 -3.70 4.06 -0.37
N HIS A 56 -3.89 4.24 0.93
CA HIS A 56 -2.77 4.40 1.88
C HIS A 56 -1.88 3.16 1.91
N TRP A 57 -2.46 1.96 1.93
CA TRP A 57 -1.72 0.72 1.87
C TRP A 57 -0.84 0.66 0.62
N VAL A 58 -1.44 0.86 -0.56
CA VAL A 58 -0.75 0.75 -1.85
C VAL A 58 0.37 1.77 -1.97
N LYS A 59 0.15 3.01 -1.53
CA LYS A 59 1.18 4.05 -1.56
C LYS A 59 2.38 3.67 -0.70
N LEU A 60 2.13 3.26 0.55
CA LEU A 60 3.19 2.95 1.51
C LEU A 60 3.95 1.67 1.12
N ASP A 61 3.24 0.64 0.69
CA ASP A 61 3.86 -0.62 0.28
C ASP A 61 4.67 -0.45 -1.02
N ALA A 62 4.15 0.27 -2.02
CA ALA A 62 4.88 0.54 -3.26
C ALA A 62 6.10 1.47 -3.06
N SER A 63 6.04 2.44 -2.14
CA SER A 63 7.19 3.28 -1.81
C SER A 63 8.27 2.54 -1.03
N CYS A 64 7.91 1.48 -0.31
CA CYS A 64 8.82 0.69 0.52
C CYS A 64 9.14 -0.69 -0.07
N ASP A 65 9.21 -0.83 -1.41
CA ASP A 65 9.54 -2.09 -2.11
C ASP A 65 8.76 -3.33 -1.64
N GLY A 66 7.48 -3.16 -1.30
CA GLY A 66 6.63 -4.27 -0.87
C GLY A 66 6.92 -4.79 0.54
N VAL A 67 7.55 -4.01 1.41
CA VAL A 67 7.86 -4.44 2.79
C VAL A 67 6.61 -4.82 3.57
N LEU A 68 5.47 -4.15 3.35
CA LEU A 68 4.23 -4.45 4.09
C LEU A 68 3.69 -5.82 3.68
N ARG A 69 3.59 -6.08 2.37
CA ARG A 69 3.13 -7.40 1.86
C ARG A 69 4.12 -8.53 2.17
N ARG A 70 5.41 -8.25 2.34
CA ARG A 70 6.44 -9.22 2.74
C ARG A 70 6.47 -9.49 4.25
N ASN A 71 5.72 -8.75 5.08
CA ASN A 71 5.67 -8.97 6.52
C ASN A 71 4.54 -9.96 6.89
N PRO A 72 4.86 -11.24 7.19
CA PRO A 72 3.84 -12.27 7.41
C PRO A 72 3.00 -12.02 8.66
N ALA A 73 3.57 -11.40 9.70
CA ALA A 73 2.85 -11.10 10.93
C ALA A 73 1.79 -10.00 10.70
N LEU A 74 2.15 -8.96 9.95
CA LEU A 74 1.23 -7.90 9.54
C LEU A 74 0.09 -8.45 8.69
N VAL A 75 0.43 -9.22 7.64
CA VAL A 75 -0.52 -9.85 6.73
C VAL A 75 -1.49 -10.76 7.46
N LEU A 76 -0.98 -11.65 8.33
CA LEU A 76 -1.81 -12.57 9.09
C LEU A 76 -2.78 -11.82 9.99
N LYS A 77 -2.31 -10.77 10.67
CA LYS A 77 -3.14 -9.97 11.59
C LYS A 77 -4.30 -9.27 10.88
N ILE A 78 -4.07 -8.74 9.68
CA ILE A 78 -5.13 -8.09 8.89
C ILE A 78 -6.11 -9.14 8.34
N ARG A 79 -5.58 -10.26 7.81
CA ARG A 79 -6.38 -11.30 7.17
C ARG A 79 -7.30 -12.05 8.14
N THR A 80 -6.90 -12.22 9.40
CA THR A 80 -7.73 -12.89 10.42
C THR A 80 -8.65 -11.94 11.17
N ALA A 81 -8.57 -10.63 10.91
CA ALA A 81 -9.42 -9.65 11.58
C ALA A 81 -10.87 -9.74 11.08
N GLN A 82 -11.81 -9.53 11.99
CA GLN A 82 -13.24 -9.45 11.64
C GLN A 82 -13.57 -8.26 10.72
N ALA A 83 -12.76 -7.20 10.81
CA ALA A 83 -12.85 -6.02 9.95
C ALA A 83 -11.47 -5.69 9.35
N PRO A 84 -11.10 -6.31 8.20
CA PRO A 84 -9.76 -6.17 7.62
C PRO A 84 -9.39 -4.72 7.28
N SER A 85 -10.35 -3.92 6.80
CA SER A 85 -10.11 -2.51 6.49
C SER A 85 -9.78 -1.66 7.73
N LEU A 86 -10.42 -1.95 8.87
CA LEU A 86 -10.13 -1.25 10.12
C LEU A 86 -8.78 -1.70 10.69
N ALA A 87 -8.51 -3.01 10.68
CA ALA A 87 -7.23 -3.55 11.11
C ALA A 87 -6.06 -2.99 10.28
N ALA A 88 -6.23 -2.86 8.97
CA ALA A 88 -5.22 -2.25 8.10
C ALA A 88 -5.00 -0.77 8.44
N GLU A 89 -6.05 -0.01 8.69
CA GLU A 89 -5.96 1.40 9.08
C GLU A 89 -5.23 1.60 10.42
N ASP A 90 -5.52 0.76 11.42
CA ASP A 90 -4.81 0.75 12.70
C ASP A 90 -3.32 0.45 12.50
N MET A 91 -2.99 -0.56 11.70
CA MET A 91 -1.59 -0.91 11.41
C MET A 91 -0.85 0.21 10.68
N LEU A 92 -1.46 0.80 9.66
CA LEU A 92 -0.88 1.90 8.90
C LEU A 92 -0.63 3.11 9.82
N SER A 93 -1.56 3.41 10.72
CA SER A 93 -1.41 4.49 11.70
C SER A 93 -0.23 4.27 12.65
N ILE A 94 -0.03 3.03 13.12
CA ILE A 94 1.11 2.67 13.97
C ILE A 94 2.43 2.82 13.21
N LEU A 95 2.50 2.32 11.97
CA LEU A 95 3.72 2.41 11.14
C LEU A 95 4.10 3.86 10.81
N LEU A 96 3.11 4.71 10.52
CA LEU A 96 3.31 6.14 10.29
C LEU A 96 3.77 6.87 11.56
N ALA A 97 3.24 6.51 12.72
CA ALA A 97 3.71 7.07 13.99
C ALA A 97 5.17 6.70 14.28
N GLN A 98 5.59 5.48 13.98
CA GLN A 98 6.97 5.03 14.18
C GLN A 98 7.96 5.72 13.24
N THR A 99 7.57 5.94 11.99
CA THR A 99 8.41 6.63 10.98
C THR A 99 8.52 8.13 11.24
N ASN A 100 7.45 8.80 11.70
CA ASN A 100 7.46 10.22 12.05
C ASN A 100 8.31 10.55 13.30
N TRP A 101 8.54 9.58 14.19
CA TRP A 101 9.41 9.76 15.37
C TRP A 101 10.88 9.44 15.09
N SER A 102 11.17 8.91 13.90
CA SER A 102 12.52 8.49 13.48
C SER A 102 13.20 9.49 12.54
N ASN A 103 12.59 10.66 12.29
CA ASN A 103 13.14 11.77 11.52
C ASN A 103 13.42 12.99 12.41
#